data_AF-U6DEU3-F1
#
_entry.id   AF-U6DEU3-F1
#
_cell.length_a   1.000
_cell.length_b   1.000
_cell.length_c   1.000
_cell.angle_alpha   90.00
_cell.angle_beta   90.00
_cell.angle_gamma   90.00
#
_symmetry.space_group_name_H-M   'P 1'
#
loop_
_entity.id
_entity.type
_entity.pdbx_description
1 polymer ?
#
loop_
_entity_poly.entity_id
_entity_poly.type
_entity_poly.pdbx_seq_one_letter_code
_entity_poly.pdbx_strand_id
1 'polypeptide(L)'
;MQTQEILRLLRLPELGDLGQFFRSLSATTLVSVGALAAVLAYWFTHRPKALQPPCNLLMQSEEVEDSGGARRSVIGDGPQLLTHYYDDARTMYQVFRRGLSISGNGPCLGFRKPKQPYQWLSYQEVADRAEFLGSGLLQHNCKPSTDQFIGVFAQNRPEWIIAELACYTYSMVVVPLYDTLGPGAIRYIIRTADISTVVVDKPQKAVLLLEHVERKETPGLKLIIIMEPFEEALKDRGQECGVVIKSMQAVEECGQQNHQAPVPPKPSDLSIVCFTSGTTGNPKGAM
;
A
#
# COMPACT_ATOMS: atom_id res chain seq x y z
N MET A 1 -24.25 11.99 -50.57
CA MET A 1 -25.24 10.90 -50.71
C MET A 1 -24.78 9.69 -49.87
N GLN A 2 -24.63 9.82 -48.54
CA GLN A 2 -24.00 8.72 -47.76
C GLN A 2 -24.31 8.71 -46.25
N THR A 3 -25.42 9.31 -45.82
CA THR A 3 -25.89 9.27 -44.42
C THR A 3 -27.25 8.58 -44.31
N GLN A 4 -28.12 8.75 -45.32
CA GLN A 4 -29.43 8.11 -45.39
C GLN A 4 -29.37 6.60 -45.71
N GLU A 5 -28.36 6.13 -46.43
CA GLU A 5 -28.22 4.69 -46.73
C GLU A 5 -27.71 3.88 -45.53
N ILE A 6 -26.84 4.46 -44.69
CA ILE A 6 -26.34 3.81 -43.46
C ILE A 6 -27.47 3.63 -42.44
N LEU A 7 -28.38 4.60 -42.34
CA LEU A 7 -29.56 4.51 -41.46
C LEU A 7 -30.55 3.42 -41.91
N ARG A 8 -30.69 3.17 -43.23
CA ARG A 8 -31.52 2.07 -43.75
C ARG A 8 -30.93 0.68 -43.48
N LEU A 9 -29.60 0.55 -43.53
CA LEU A 9 -28.89 -0.70 -43.25
C LEU A 9 -29.01 -1.15 -41.78
N LEU A 10 -29.26 -0.22 -40.86
CA LEU A 10 -29.36 -0.49 -39.42
C LEU A 10 -30.80 -0.73 -38.91
N ARG A 11 -31.84 -0.70 -39.77
CA ARG A 11 -33.27 -0.76 -39.37
C ARG A 11 -33.60 0.07 -38.13
N LEU A 12 -33.03 1.27 -38.02
CA LEU A 12 -33.41 2.18 -36.95
C LEU A 12 -34.77 2.83 -37.31
N PRO A 13 -35.78 2.79 -36.41
CA PRO A 13 -37.08 3.38 -36.71
C PRO A 13 -36.96 4.88 -36.98
N GLU A 14 -37.79 5.42 -37.88
CA GLU A 14 -37.86 6.88 -38.05
C GLU A 14 -38.35 7.54 -36.76
N LEU A 15 -37.96 8.79 -36.50
CA LEU A 15 -38.31 9.52 -35.26
C LEU A 15 -39.83 9.57 -35.01
N GLY A 16 -40.65 9.51 -36.07
CA GLY A 16 -42.11 9.41 -35.99
C GLY A 16 -42.63 8.05 -35.48
N ASP A 17 -41.98 6.95 -35.86
CA ASP A 17 -42.35 5.59 -35.45
C ASP A 17 -42.07 5.34 -33.96
N LEU A 18 -41.02 5.96 -33.43
CA LEU A 18 -40.71 5.93 -32.00
C LEU A 18 -41.84 6.58 -31.18
N GLY A 19 -42.37 7.71 -31.64
CA GLY A 19 -43.45 8.42 -30.96
C GLY A 19 -44.75 7.60 -30.88
N GLN A 20 -45.09 6.86 -31.93
CA GLN A 20 -46.25 5.96 -31.93
C GLN A 20 -46.01 4.72 -31.08
N PHE A 21 -44.80 4.15 -31.13
CA PHE A 21 -44.42 3.01 -30.29
C PHE A 21 -44.57 3.33 -28.80
N PHE A 22 -44.02 4.46 -28.32
CA PHE A 22 -44.16 4.86 -26.91
C PHE A 22 -45.61 5.11 -26.49
N ARG A 23 -46.46 5.62 -27.40
CA ARG A 23 -47.90 5.83 -27.11
C ARG A 23 -48.70 4.53 -27.06
N SER A 24 -48.20 3.45 -27.67
CA SER A 24 -48.83 2.12 -27.65
C SER A 24 -48.55 1.32 -26.37
N LEU A 25 -47.60 1.78 -25.55
CA LEU A 25 -47.20 1.12 -24.31
C LEU A 25 -48.12 1.48 -23.15
N SER A 26 -48.39 0.51 -22.27
CA SER A 26 -49.15 0.74 -21.04
C SER A 26 -48.40 1.67 -20.08
N ALA A 27 -49.14 2.38 -19.21
CA ALA A 27 -48.53 3.27 -18.22
C ALA A 27 -47.51 2.56 -17.32
N THR A 28 -47.77 1.31 -16.94
CA THR A 28 -46.84 0.46 -16.19
C THR A 28 -45.57 0.14 -16.97
N THR A 29 -45.68 -0.07 -18.29
CA THR A 29 -44.51 -0.30 -19.15
C THR A 29 -43.66 0.98 -19.32
N LEU A 30 -44.30 2.15 -19.42
CA LEU A 30 -43.58 3.42 -19.49
C LEU A 30 -42.83 3.72 -18.18
N VAL A 31 -43.47 3.47 -17.04
CA VAL A 31 -42.82 3.60 -15.72
C VAL A 31 -41.66 2.63 -15.56
N SER A 32 -41.80 1.36 -15.98
CA SER A 32 -40.71 0.38 -15.87
C SER A 32 -39.52 0.71 -16.78
N VAL A 33 -39.76 1.19 -18.00
CA VAL A 33 -38.71 1.67 -18.91
C VAL A 33 -38.02 2.89 -18.32
N GLY A 34 -38.77 3.83 -17.74
CA GLY A 34 -38.21 5.00 -17.05
C GLY A 34 -37.34 4.63 -15.84
N ALA A 35 -37.81 3.71 -15.01
CA ALA A 35 -37.05 3.19 -13.86
C ALA A 35 -35.76 2.47 -14.29
N LEU A 36 -35.83 1.63 -15.33
CA LEU A 36 -34.66 0.96 -15.88
C LEU A 36 -33.66 1.97 -16.46
N ALA A 37 -34.13 2.98 -17.19
CA ALA A 37 -33.29 4.05 -17.73
C ALA A 37 -32.59 4.84 -16.61
N ALA A 38 -33.30 5.16 -15.52
CA ALA A 38 -32.72 5.84 -14.36
C ALA A 38 -31.66 4.98 -13.66
N VAL A 39 -31.92 3.68 -13.47
CA VAL A 39 -30.93 2.74 -12.88
C VAL A 39 -29.71 2.59 -13.78
N LEU A 40 -29.89 2.47 -15.10
CA LEU A 40 -28.79 2.41 -16.04
C LEU A 40 -28.00 3.71 -16.08
N ALA A 41 -28.65 4.86 -16.08
CA ALA A 41 -27.99 6.17 -16.02
C ALA A 41 -27.19 6.33 -14.71
N TYR A 42 -27.76 5.93 -13.57
CA TYR A 42 -27.07 5.90 -12.29
C TYR A 42 -25.84 4.97 -12.35
N TRP A 43 -26.00 3.75 -12.87
CA TRP A 43 -24.90 2.81 -13.02
C TRP A 43 -23.82 3.32 -13.98
N PHE A 44 -24.16 3.88 -15.14
CA PHE A 44 -23.18 4.42 -16.08
C PHE A 44 -22.40 5.61 -15.52
N THR A 45 -23.03 6.42 -14.67
CA THR A 45 -22.40 7.59 -14.03
C THR A 45 -21.58 7.21 -12.80
N HIS A 46 -21.93 6.14 -12.08
CA HIS A 46 -21.30 5.72 -10.82
C HIS A 46 -20.45 4.45 -10.94
N ARG A 47 -20.45 3.77 -12.10
CA ARG A 47 -19.61 2.59 -12.29
C ARG A 47 -18.13 2.98 -12.23
N PRO A 48 -17.28 2.14 -11.62
CA PRO A 48 -15.84 2.31 -11.70
C PRO A 48 -15.41 2.39 -13.17
N LYS A 49 -14.77 3.48 -13.56
CA LYS A 49 -14.15 3.59 -14.89
C LYS A 49 -12.82 2.86 -14.85
N ALA A 50 -12.54 2.03 -15.84
CA ALA A 50 -11.22 1.43 -15.99
C ALA A 50 -10.19 2.56 -16.08
N LEU A 51 -9.21 2.53 -15.19
CA LEU A 51 -8.09 3.46 -15.21
C LEU A 51 -7.38 3.30 -16.56
N GLN A 52 -7.31 4.39 -17.32
CA GLN A 52 -6.52 4.41 -18.54
C GLN A 52 -5.04 4.54 -18.13
N PRO A 53 -4.14 3.78 -18.76
CA PRO A 53 -2.73 3.91 -18.46
C PRO A 53 -2.26 5.33 -18.81
N PRO A 54 -1.30 5.87 -18.04
CA PRO A 54 -0.77 7.23 -18.22
C PRO A 54 -0.11 7.44 -19.57
N CYS A 55 0.35 6.36 -20.19
CA CYS A 55 0.98 6.35 -21.49
C CYS A 55 0.61 5.07 -22.25
N ASN A 56 0.96 5.05 -23.54
CA ASN A 56 0.85 3.84 -24.33
C ASN A 56 1.82 2.77 -23.79
N LEU A 57 1.29 1.62 -23.39
CA LEU A 57 2.10 0.53 -22.82
C LEU A 57 3.13 -0.04 -23.80
N LEU A 58 2.96 0.16 -25.11
CA LEU A 58 3.92 -0.21 -26.15
C LEU A 58 5.00 0.86 -26.40
N MET A 59 4.86 2.04 -25.79
CA MET A 59 5.75 3.18 -25.97
C MET A 59 5.91 3.94 -24.64
N GLN A 60 6.68 3.35 -23.73
CA GLN A 60 6.87 3.88 -22.36
C GLN A 60 8.12 4.76 -22.21
N SER A 61 8.94 4.85 -23.26
CA SER A 61 10.13 5.70 -23.25
C SER A 61 10.39 6.34 -24.60
N GLU A 62 11.01 7.52 -24.58
CA GLU A 62 11.50 8.25 -25.74
C GLU A 62 13.00 8.50 -25.63
N GLU A 63 13.68 8.65 -26.77
CA GLU A 63 15.11 8.96 -26.80
C GLU A 63 15.33 10.43 -26.45
N VAL A 64 16.33 10.71 -25.61
CA VAL A 64 16.72 12.07 -25.27
C VAL A 64 17.62 12.58 -26.39
N GLU A 65 17.24 13.69 -27.01
CA GLU A 65 18.04 14.34 -28.07
C GLU A 65 19.48 14.57 -27.60
N ASP A 66 20.43 14.36 -28.51
CA ASP A 66 21.88 14.55 -28.30
C ASP A 66 22.51 13.76 -27.14
N SER A 67 21.82 12.74 -26.61
CA SER A 67 22.31 11.94 -25.48
C SER A 67 23.12 10.70 -25.87
N GLY A 68 23.22 10.38 -27.16
CA GLY A 68 23.87 9.16 -27.65
C GLY A 68 23.10 7.87 -27.32
N GLY A 69 21.76 7.94 -27.32
CA GLY A 69 20.87 6.78 -27.11
C GLY A 69 20.29 6.64 -25.71
N ALA A 70 20.47 7.64 -24.83
CA ALA A 70 19.77 7.63 -23.54
C ALA A 70 18.26 7.80 -23.75
N ARG A 71 17.46 7.13 -22.91
CA ARG A 71 16.00 7.16 -22.99
C ARG A 71 15.40 7.70 -21.70
N ARG A 72 14.30 8.44 -21.80
CA ARG A 72 13.50 8.92 -20.67
C ARG A 72 12.08 8.41 -20.75
N SER A 73 11.35 8.47 -19.63
CA SER A 73 9.91 8.17 -19.58
C SER A 73 9.15 9.12 -20.51
N VAL A 74 8.14 8.62 -21.21
CA VAL A 74 7.17 9.47 -21.93
C VAL A 74 6.18 10.18 -20.99
N ILE A 75 6.20 9.83 -19.70
CA ILE A 75 5.37 10.44 -18.67
C ILE A 75 6.15 11.60 -18.05
N GLY A 76 5.66 12.82 -18.24
CA GLY A 76 6.22 14.07 -17.70
C GLY A 76 6.54 15.10 -18.79
N ASP A 77 6.73 16.35 -18.38
CA ASP A 77 7.01 17.46 -19.29
C ASP A 77 8.52 17.76 -19.34
N GLY A 78 9.21 17.16 -20.31
CA GLY A 78 10.59 17.50 -20.65
C GLY A 78 11.67 16.86 -19.74
N PRO A 79 12.78 17.56 -19.42
CA PRO A 79 13.91 16.97 -18.70
C PRO A 79 13.72 16.88 -17.18
N GLN A 80 12.62 17.40 -16.63
CA GLN A 80 12.38 17.38 -15.19
C GLN A 80 11.90 15.98 -14.75
N LEU A 81 12.42 15.51 -13.63
CA LEU A 81 11.97 14.24 -13.04
C LEU A 81 10.53 14.38 -12.53
N LEU A 82 9.69 13.40 -12.85
CA LEU A 82 8.35 13.30 -12.30
C LEU A 82 8.43 13.06 -10.79
N THR A 83 7.99 14.02 -9.99
CA THR A 83 8.01 13.93 -8.51
C THR A 83 6.72 13.37 -7.93
N HIS A 84 5.60 13.56 -8.63
CA HIS A 84 4.28 13.04 -8.27
C HIS A 84 3.41 12.92 -9.52
N TYR A 85 2.47 11.99 -9.50
CA TYR A 85 1.56 11.76 -10.64
C TYR A 85 0.19 12.46 -10.45
N TYR A 86 -0.26 12.62 -9.21
CA TYR A 86 -1.52 13.31 -8.89
C TYR A 86 -1.26 14.42 -7.88
N ASP A 87 -1.83 15.60 -8.11
CA ASP A 87 -1.64 16.77 -7.23
C ASP A 87 -2.11 16.55 -5.79
N ASP A 88 -3.13 15.71 -5.61
CA ASP A 88 -3.69 15.33 -4.31
C ASP A 88 -2.98 14.13 -3.65
N ALA A 89 -1.93 13.59 -4.28
CA ALA A 89 -1.16 12.46 -3.76
C ALA A 89 0.36 12.68 -3.94
N ARG A 90 0.93 13.42 -2.99
CA ARG A 90 2.35 13.81 -2.95
C ARG A 90 3.16 13.07 -1.89
N THR A 91 2.52 12.26 -1.05
CA THR A 91 3.16 11.38 -0.07
C THR A 91 2.57 9.98 -0.17
N MET A 92 3.29 8.95 0.30
CA MET A 92 2.76 7.57 0.28
C MET A 92 1.49 7.41 1.11
N TYR A 93 1.35 8.17 2.20
CA TYR A 93 0.09 8.28 2.94
C TYR A 93 -1.05 8.77 2.04
N GLN A 94 -0.85 9.88 1.32
CA GLN A 94 -1.88 10.44 0.43
C GLN A 94 -2.18 9.52 -0.76
N VAL A 95 -1.17 8.83 -1.32
CA VAL A 95 -1.36 7.82 -2.37
C VAL A 95 -2.33 6.73 -1.90
N PHE A 96 -2.15 6.21 -0.69
CA PHE A 96 -3.05 5.22 -0.13
C PHE A 96 -4.45 5.78 0.15
N ARG A 97 -4.55 6.98 0.73
CA ARG A 97 -5.85 7.66 0.98
C ARG A 97 -6.62 7.94 -0.30
N ARG A 98 -5.92 8.32 -1.38
CA ARG A 98 -6.51 8.48 -2.72
C ARG A 98 -7.05 7.14 -3.22
N GLY A 99 -6.27 6.06 -3.08
CA GLY A 99 -6.71 4.70 -3.41
C GLY A 99 -8.00 4.30 -2.69
N LEU A 100 -8.11 4.55 -1.39
CA LEU A 100 -9.33 4.34 -0.61
C LEU A 100 -10.50 5.15 -1.18
N SER A 101 -10.30 6.44 -1.48
CA SER A 101 -11.34 7.31 -2.00
C SER A 101 -11.85 6.88 -3.38
N ILE A 102 -10.96 6.57 -4.32
CA ILE A 102 -11.36 6.26 -5.71
C ILE A 102 -11.87 4.83 -5.87
N SER A 103 -11.48 3.91 -4.99
CA SER A 103 -11.94 2.52 -5.02
C SER A 103 -13.34 2.35 -4.41
N GLY A 104 -13.83 3.32 -3.65
CA GLY A 104 -15.09 3.20 -2.90
C GLY A 104 -15.03 2.10 -1.84
N ASN A 105 -13.90 1.99 -1.13
CA ASN A 105 -13.61 0.91 -0.18
C ASN A 105 -13.59 -0.50 -0.82
N GLY A 106 -13.09 -0.61 -2.06
CA GLY A 106 -12.96 -1.88 -2.77
C GLY A 106 -11.86 -2.80 -2.19
N PRO A 107 -11.61 -3.96 -2.82
CA PRO A 107 -10.49 -4.83 -2.49
C PRO A 107 -9.13 -4.10 -2.59
N CYS A 108 -8.29 -4.24 -1.58
CA CYS A 108 -6.99 -3.59 -1.45
C CYS A 108 -5.85 -4.63 -1.44
N LEU A 109 -5.75 -5.42 -0.37
CA LEU A 109 -4.67 -6.40 -0.19
C LEU A 109 -5.21 -7.83 -0.35
N GLY A 110 -4.81 -8.48 -1.45
CA GLY A 110 -5.19 -9.84 -1.78
C GLY A 110 -4.15 -10.85 -1.31
N PHE A 111 -4.59 -11.91 -0.65
CA PHE A 111 -3.72 -13.03 -0.24
C PHE A 111 -4.44 -14.37 -0.41
N ARG A 112 -3.67 -15.45 -0.54
CA ARG A 112 -4.24 -16.80 -0.65
C ARG A 112 -3.28 -17.84 -0.10
N LYS A 113 -3.84 -18.90 0.45
CA LYS A 113 -3.09 -20.15 0.64
C LYS A 113 -2.89 -20.86 -0.71
N PRO A 114 -1.85 -21.68 -0.87
CA PRO A 114 -1.67 -22.47 -2.08
C PRO A 114 -2.94 -23.23 -2.45
N LYS A 115 -3.34 -23.15 -3.72
CA LYS A 115 -4.54 -23.79 -4.29
C LYS A 115 -5.88 -23.35 -3.68
N GLN A 116 -5.93 -22.24 -2.94
CA GLN A 116 -7.17 -21.63 -2.44
C GLN A 116 -7.49 -20.33 -3.19
N PRO A 117 -8.77 -19.89 -3.22
CA PRO A 117 -9.14 -18.59 -3.78
C PRO A 117 -8.49 -17.43 -3.01
N TYR A 118 -8.39 -16.27 -3.68
CA TYR A 118 -7.96 -15.04 -3.01
C TYR A 118 -8.97 -14.58 -1.97
N GLN A 119 -8.44 -14.20 -0.83
CA GLN A 119 -9.10 -13.40 0.19
C GLN A 119 -8.58 -11.98 0.08
N TRP A 120 -9.42 -11.01 0.41
CA TRP A 120 -9.11 -9.60 0.24
C TRP A 120 -9.41 -8.84 1.52
N LEU A 121 -8.49 -7.95 1.89
CA LEU A 121 -8.80 -6.85 2.80
C LEU A 121 -9.26 -5.67 1.96
N SER A 122 -10.34 -5.02 2.38
CA SER A 122 -10.81 -3.75 1.84
C SER A 122 -9.84 -2.61 2.18
N TYR A 123 -9.90 -1.50 1.44
CA TYR A 123 -9.05 -0.34 1.74
C TYR A 123 -9.28 0.22 3.15
N GLN A 124 -10.52 0.20 3.66
CA GLN A 124 -10.85 0.68 4.99
C GLN A 124 -10.27 -0.24 6.07
N GLU A 125 -10.38 -1.57 5.92
CA GLU A 125 -9.75 -2.52 6.85
C GLU A 125 -8.23 -2.32 6.92
N VAL A 126 -7.60 -2.08 5.77
CA VAL A 126 -6.15 -1.82 5.72
C VAL A 126 -5.81 -0.47 6.37
N ALA A 127 -6.61 0.57 6.12
CA ALA A 127 -6.45 1.88 6.75
C ALA A 127 -6.56 1.80 8.28
N ASP A 128 -7.62 1.14 8.77
CA ASP A 128 -7.89 0.99 10.21
C ASP A 128 -6.75 0.22 10.88
N ARG A 129 -6.33 -0.91 10.29
CA ARG A 129 -5.21 -1.70 10.84
C ARG A 129 -3.90 -0.92 10.85
N ALA A 130 -3.61 -0.14 9.81
CA ALA A 130 -2.41 0.71 9.77
C ALA A 130 -2.45 1.80 10.85
N GLU A 131 -3.61 2.43 11.04
CA GLU A 131 -3.81 3.48 12.04
C GLU A 131 -3.72 2.92 13.47
N PHE A 132 -4.32 1.75 13.72
CA PHE A 132 -4.24 1.05 15.00
C PHE A 132 -2.83 0.53 15.29
N LEU A 133 -2.16 -0.10 14.33
CA LEU A 133 -0.77 -0.51 14.51
C LEU A 133 0.13 0.68 14.82
N GLY A 134 0.00 1.78 14.07
CA GLY A 134 0.80 2.98 14.28
C GLY A 134 0.51 3.66 15.63
N SER A 135 -0.76 3.79 16.04
CA SER A 135 -1.13 4.22 17.39
C SER A 135 -0.51 3.32 18.47
N GLY A 136 -0.53 2.00 18.24
CA GLY A 136 0.10 1.02 19.12
C GLY A 136 1.61 1.20 19.21
N LEU A 137 2.31 1.49 18.10
CA LEU A 137 3.74 1.80 18.10
C LEU A 137 4.04 3.03 18.96
N LEU A 138 3.21 4.07 18.91
CA LEU A 138 3.37 5.27 19.75
C LEU A 138 3.26 4.94 21.26
N GLN A 139 2.35 4.04 21.64
CA GLN A 139 2.25 3.53 23.02
C GLN A 139 3.48 2.72 23.46
N HIS A 140 4.28 2.24 22.51
CA HIS A 140 5.52 1.52 22.77
C HIS A 140 6.76 2.38 22.51
N ASN A 141 6.68 3.67 22.83
CA ASN A 141 7.76 4.65 22.79
C ASN A 141 8.32 4.99 21.40
N CYS A 142 7.64 4.58 20.31
CA CYS A 142 7.97 5.11 18.98
C CYS A 142 7.51 6.56 18.89
N LYS A 143 8.20 7.39 18.09
CA LYS A 143 7.86 8.79 17.88
C LYS A 143 7.24 9.00 16.51
N PRO A 144 6.25 9.89 16.35
CA PRO A 144 5.70 10.22 15.05
C PRO A 144 6.65 11.20 14.32
N SER A 145 7.78 10.71 13.84
CA SER A 145 8.88 11.52 13.26
C SER A 145 9.68 10.72 12.23
N THR A 146 10.25 11.44 11.27
CA THR A 146 11.14 10.90 10.23
C THR A 146 12.46 10.36 10.78
N ASP A 147 12.77 10.65 12.05
CA ASP A 147 13.94 10.08 12.74
C ASP A 147 13.64 8.71 13.39
N GLN A 148 12.37 8.28 13.38
CA GLN A 148 11.96 6.98 13.92
C GLN A 148 11.98 5.93 12.81
N PHE A 149 12.96 5.04 12.87
CA PHE A 149 13.07 3.90 11.95
C PHE A 149 12.37 2.66 12.51
N ILE A 150 11.57 2.00 11.69
CA ILE A 150 10.89 0.73 12.00
C ILE A 150 11.39 -0.34 11.04
N GLY A 151 12.07 -1.36 11.57
CA GLY A 151 12.51 -2.50 10.77
C GLY A 151 11.33 -3.41 10.44
N VAL A 152 11.23 -3.88 9.20
CA VAL A 152 10.23 -4.91 8.81
C VAL A 152 10.94 -6.09 8.17
N PHE A 153 11.05 -7.18 8.93
CA PHE A 153 11.71 -8.42 8.54
C PHE A 153 10.68 -9.52 8.25
N ALA A 154 10.02 -9.43 7.11
CA ALA A 154 8.93 -10.31 6.74
C ALA A 154 8.88 -10.59 5.23
N GLN A 155 8.38 -11.77 4.86
CA GLN A 155 8.06 -12.12 3.47
C GLN A 155 6.82 -11.36 2.99
N ASN A 156 6.60 -11.31 1.67
CA ASN A 156 5.46 -10.63 1.08
C ASN A 156 4.12 -11.18 1.62
N ARG A 157 3.40 -10.34 2.37
CA ARG A 157 2.09 -10.61 2.98
C ARG A 157 1.37 -9.31 3.31
N PRO A 158 0.04 -9.31 3.48
CA PRO A 158 -0.72 -8.10 3.78
C PRO A 158 -0.21 -7.32 4.99
N GLU A 159 0.19 -8.02 6.05
CA GLU A 159 0.70 -7.42 7.28
C GLU A 159 2.00 -6.63 7.09
N TRP A 160 2.80 -6.98 6.08
CA TRP A 160 4.00 -6.20 5.71
C TRP A 160 3.60 -4.82 5.21
N ILE A 161 2.61 -4.76 4.30
CA ILE A 161 2.10 -3.50 3.75
C ILE A 161 1.38 -2.69 4.85
N ILE A 162 0.66 -3.35 5.75
CA ILE A 162 0.02 -2.67 6.89
C ILE A 162 1.07 -2.04 7.81
N ALA A 163 2.19 -2.72 8.09
CA ALA A 163 3.29 -2.17 8.88
C ALA A 163 3.96 -0.96 8.19
N GLU A 164 4.15 -1.03 6.87
CA GLU A 164 4.61 0.10 6.07
C GLU A 164 3.64 1.29 6.13
N LEU A 165 2.35 1.05 5.91
CA LEU A 165 1.32 2.10 5.96
C LEU A 165 1.17 2.69 7.37
N ALA A 166 1.38 1.90 8.42
CA ALA A 166 1.43 2.38 9.80
C ALA A 166 2.59 3.37 10.00
N CYS A 167 3.74 3.12 9.38
CA CYS A 167 4.86 4.07 9.41
C CYS A 167 4.48 5.39 8.73
N TYR A 168 3.94 5.33 7.51
CA TYR A 168 3.51 6.52 6.77
C TYR A 168 2.39 7.30 7.47
N THR A 169 1.51 6.64 8.21
CA THR A 169 0.41 7.28 8.95
C THR A 169 0.90 8.20 10.06
N TYR A 170 2.10 7.93 10.60
CA TYR A 170 2.69 8.68 11.70
C TYR A 170 4.09 9.20 11.38
N SER A 171 4.39 9.44 10.09
CA SER A 171 5.68 10.00 9.63
C SER A 171 6.93 9.21 10.05
N MET A 172 6.78 7.94 10.43
CA MET A 172 7.92 7.05 10.71
C MET A 172 8.50 6.51 9.41
N VAL A 173 9.77 6.11 9.44
CA VAL A 173 10.49 5.58 8.28
C VAL A 173 10.54 4.06 8.35
N VAL A 174 10.06 3.39 7.31
CA VAL A 174 10.15 1.94 7.22
C VAL A 174 11.53 1.51 6.70
N VAL A 175 12.11 0.47 7.29
CA VAL A 175 13.38 -0.14 6.85
C VAL A 175 13.15 -1.61 6.53
N PRO A 176 13.01 -1.99 5.24
CA PRO A 176 12.88 -3.38 4.86
C PRO A 176 14.13 -4.19 5.21
N LEU A 177 13.93 -5.32 5.87
CA LEU A 177 14.96 -6.28 6.23
C LEU A 177 14.71 -7.57 5.42
N TYR A 178 15.46 -7.78 4.34
CA TYR A 178 15.21 -8.89 3.42
C TYR A 178 15.84 -10.21 3.89
N ASP A 179 15.11 -11.32 3.75
CA ASP A 179 15.58 -12.68 4.04
C ASP A 179 16.88 -13.04 3.30
N THR A 180 17.07 -12.50 2.10
CA THR A 180 18.20 -12.81 1.22
C THR A 180 19.51 -12.12 1.61
N LEU A 181 19.49 -11.13 2.52
CA LEU A 181 20.70 -10.41 2.94
C LEU A 181 21.57 -11.21 3.91
N GLY A 182 20.97 -12.18 4.61
CA GLY A 182 21.63 -13.00 5.61
C GLY A 182 21.80 -12.29 6.98
N PRO A 183 22.00 -13.07 8.07
CA PRO A 183 21.98 -12.54 9.44
C PRO A 183 22.97 -11.40 9.72
N GLY A 184 24.19 -11.50 9.19
CA GLY A 184 25.23 -10.50 9.42
C GLY A 184 24.86 -9.12 8.88
N ALA A 185 24.18 -9.08 7.74
CA ALA A 185 23.66 -7.85 7.13
C ALA A 185 22.47 -7.30 7.92
N ILE A 186 21.54 -8.14 8.36
CA ILE A 186 20.39 -7.72 9.19
C ILE A 186 20.86 -7.05 10.47
N ARG A 187 21.78 -7.68 11.20
CA ARG A 187 22.46 -7.10 12.37
C ARG A 187 23.13 -5.77 12.05
N TYR A 188 23.87 -5.71 10.92
CA TYR A 188 24.54 -4.48 10.50
C TYR A 188 23.52 -3.34 10.26
N ILE A 189 22.41 -3.62 9.58
CA ILE A 189 21.36 -2.64 9.26
C ILE A 189 20.70 -2.13 10.53
N ILE A 190 20.25 -3.03 11.41
CA ILE A 190 19.60 -2.68 12.69
C ILE A 190 20.49 -1.74 13.50
N ARG A 191 21.79 -2.03 13.58
CA ARG A 191 22.74 -1.17 14.29
C ARG A 191 23.01 0.15 13.57
N THR A 192 23.12 0.13 12.25
CA THR A 192 23.50 1.31 11.44
C THR A 192 22.37 2.32 11.36
N ALA A 193 21.12 1.86 11.27
CA ALA A 193 19.92 2.69 11.25
C ALA A 193 19.30 2.88 12.65
N ASP A 194 20.03 2.52 13.71
CA ASP A 194 19.62 2.64 15.12
C ASP A 194 18.17 2.18 15.40
N ILE A 195 17.82 1.00 14.85
CA ILE A 195 16.45 0.48 14.90
C ILE A 195 16.17 -0.11 16.28
N SER A 196 15.22 0.50 17.00
CA SER A 196 14.74 0.02 18.29
C SER A 196 13.55 -0.94 18.22
N THR A 197 12.86 -0.98 17.07
CA THR A 197 11.62 -1.74 16.88
C THR A 197 11.65 -2.48 15.55
N VAL A 198 11.41 -3.79 15.59
CA VAL A 198 11.35 -4.64 14.39
C VAL A 198 10.06 -5.45 14.36
N VAL A 199 9.33 -5.37 13.25
CA VAL A 199 8.21 -6.25 12.95
C VAL A 199 8.72 -7.46 12.17
N VAL A 200 8.39 -8.68 12.57
CA VAL A 200 8.80 -9.94 11.93
C VAL A 200 7.59 -10.79 11.57
N ASP A 201 7.67 -11.56 10.47
CA ASP A 201 6.59 -12.48 10.11
C ASP A 201 6.55 -13.71 11.02
N LYS A 202 7.71 -14.30 11.31
CA LYS A 202 7.84 -15.62 11.95
C LYS A 202 8.62 -15.57 13.27
N PRO A 203 8.30 -16.44 14.25
CA PRO A 203 9.01 -16.50 15.53
C PRO A 203 10.51 -16.81 15.39
N GLN A 204 10.91 -17.58 14.37
CA GLN A 204 12.31 -17.92 14.13
C GLN A 204 13.17 -16.68 13.80
N LYS A 205 12.58 -15.64 13.20
CA LYS A 205 13.27 -14.38 12.96
C LYS A 205 13.42 -13.57 14.24
N ALA A 206 12.42 -13.59 15.12
CA ALA A 206 12.57 -13.01 16.45
C ALA A 206 13.70 -13.69 17.23
N VAL A 207 13.78 -15.02 17.21
CA VAL A 207 14.90 -15.78 17.81
C VAL A 207 16.26 -15.31 17.29
N LEU A 208 16.42 -15.17 15.96
CA LEU A 208 17.65 -14.67 15.35
C LEU A 208 18.01 -13.26 15.88
N LEU A 209 17.03 -12.36 15.99
CA LEU A 209 17.25 -11.01 16.50
C LEU A 209 17.64 -11.02 17.98
N LEU A 210 17.02 -11.87 18.80
CA LEU A 210 17.38 -12.04 20.21
C LEU A 210 18.82 -12.54 20.37
N GLU A 211 19.27 -13.49 19.54
CA GLU A 211 20.67 -13.95 19.56
C GLU A 211 21.67 -12.80 19.33
N HIS A 212 21.34 -11.86 18.44
CA HIS A 212 22.17 -10.66 18.23
C HIS A 212 22.16 -9.73 19.46
N VAL A 213 21.02 -9.59 20.14
CA VAL A 213 20.92 -8.80 21.39
C VAL A 213 21.71 -9.44 22.52
N GLU A 214 21.58 -10.75 22.73
CA GLU A 214 22.28 -11.53 23.75
C GLU A 214 23.81 -11.44 23.58
N ARG A 215 24.28 -11.43 22.33
CA ARG A 215 25.69 -11.21 21.97
C ARG A 215 26.13 -9.75 22.04
N LYS A 216 25.24 -8.83 22.46
CA LYS A 216 25.47 -7.38 22.54
C LYS A 216 25.79 -6.72 21.21
N GLU A 217 25.35 -7.31 20.10
CA GLU A 217 25.59 -6.79 18.75
C GLU A 217 24.56 -5.73 18.33
N THR A 218 23.33 -5.81 18.85
CA THR A 218 22.22 -4.88 18.60
C THR A 218 21.53 -4.44 19.90
N PRO A 219 22.25 -3.82 20.85
CA PRO A 219 21.71 -3.49 22.18
C PRO A 219 20.56 -2.45 22.15
N GLY A 220 20.42 -1.72 21.04
CA GLY A 220 19.36 -0.74 20.80
C GLY A 220 17.99 -1.35 20.50
N LEU A 221 17.92 -2.61 20.07
CA LEU A 221 16.64 -3.29 19.82
C LEU A 221 15.88 -3.50 21.13
N LYS A 222 14.66 -2.95 21.25
CA LYS A 222 13.83 -2.99 22.47
C LYS A 222 12.47 -3.64 22.26
N LEU A 223 11.97 -3.67 21.04
CA LEU A 223 10.65 -4.22 20.73
C LEU A 223 10.69 -5.09 19.48
N ILE A 224 10.18 -6.31 19.59
CA ILE A 224 9.90 -7.19 18.46
C ILE A 224 8.40 -7.44 18.39
N ILE A 225 7.81 -7.18 17.22
CA ILE A 225 6.39 -7.42 16.94
C ILE A 225 6.30 -8.60 15.97
N ILE A 226 5.58 -9.66 16.34
CA ILE A 226 5.50 -10.90 15.56
C ILE A 226 4.11 -11.01 14.91
N MET A 227 4.06 -11.27 13.60
CA MET A 227 2.80 -11.41 12.85
C MET A 227 2.14 -12.79 13.07
N GLU A 228 2.93 -13.86 13.15
CA GLU A 228 2.44 -15.21 13.43
C GLU A 228 2.33 -15.53 14.93
N PRO A 229 1.50 -16.51 15.32
CA PRO A 229 1.46 -17.01 16.68
C PRO A 229 2.84 -17.50 17.17
N PHE A 230 3.13 -17.30 18.44
CA PHE A 230 4.37 -17.70 19.09
C PHE A 230 4.12 -18.14 20.53
N GLU A 231 5.08 -18.86 21.10
CA GLU A 231 4.99 -19.41 22.47
C GLU A 231 5.39 -18.36 23.53
N GLU A 232 4.82 -18.46 24.73
CA GLU A 232 5.13 -17.55 25.84
C GLU A 232 6.61 -17.58 26.24
N ALA A 233 7.28 -18.74 26.11
CA ALA A 233 8.71 -18.89 26.38
C ALA A 233 9.57 -17.91 25.56
N LEU A 234 9.10 -17.50 24.37
CA LEU A 234 9.81 -16.50 23.58
C LEU A 234 9.72 -15.11 24.22
N LYS A 235 8.59 -14.75 24.84
CA LYS A 235 8.45 -13.50 25.60
C LYS A 235 9.40 -13.47 26.79
N ASP A 236 9.48 -14.57 27.53
CA ASP A 236 10.35 -14.69 28.70
C ASP A 236 11.81 -14.48 28.31
N ARG A 237 12.27 -15.17 27.25
CA ARG A 237 13.62 -14.96 26.68
C ARG A 237 13.88 -13.51 26.25
N GLY A 238 12.88 -12.87 25.64
CA GLY A 238 12.96 -11.45 25.30
C GLY A 238 13.17 -10.59 26.55
N GLN A 239 12.38 -10.80 27.61
CA GLN A 239 12.49 -10.05 28.85
C GLN A 239 13.85 -10.22 29.53
N GLU A 240 14.43 -11.42 29.52
CA GLU A 240 15.76 -11.70 30.08
C GLU A 240 16.87 -10.84 29.46
N CYS A 241 16.74 -10.46 28.18
CA CYS A 241 17.68 -9.60 27.48
C CYS A 241 17.17 -8.16 27.25
N GLY A 242 16.05 -7.77 27.87
CA GLY A 242 15.50 -6.42 27.82
C GLY A 242 14.77 -6.08 26.51
N VAL A 243 14.24 -7.08 25.81
CA VAL A 243 13.44 -6.95 24.58
C VAL A 243 11.99 -7.35 24.85
N VAL A 244 11.06 -6.44 24.60
CA VAL A 244 9.62 -6.74 24.67
C VAL A 244 9.20 -7.47 23.40
N ILE A 245 8.43 -8.55 23.53
CA ILE A 245 7.88 -9.29 22.39
C ILE A 245 6.36 -9.28 22.45
N LYS A 246 5.73 -8.86 21.35
CA LYS A 246 4.27 -8.75 21.23
C LYS A 246 3.79 -9.32 19.91
N SER A 247 2.54 -9.80 19.86
CA SER A 247 1.89 -10.07 18.59
C SER A 247 1.48 -8.76 17.93
N MET A 248 1.48 -8.72 16.60
CA MET A 248 0.98 -7.58 15.84
C MET A 248 -0.47 -7.26 16.22
N GLN A 249 -1.29 -8.28 16.41
CA GLN A 249 -2.67 -8.14 16.88
C GLN A 249 -2.74 -7.41 18.24
N ALA A 250 -1.91 -7.77 19.23
CA ALA A 250 -1.92 -7.10 20.52
C ALA A 250 -1.48 -5.62 20.44
N VAL A 251 -0.61 -5.28 19.49
CA VAL A 251 -0.22 -3.88 19.25
C VAL A 251 -1.35 -3.11 18.56
N GLU A 252 -2.02 -3.71 17.57
CA GLU A 252 -3.22 -3.14 16.93
C GLU A 252 -4.33 -2.91 17.96
N GLU A 253 -4.65 -3.88 18.81
CA GLU A 253 -5.66 -3.74 19.88
C GLU A 253 -5.30 -2.63 20.88
N CYS A 254 -4.01 -2.56 21.27
CA CYS A 254 -3.51 -1.49 22.14
C CYS A 254 -3.68 -0.11 21.49
N GLY A 255 -3.38 0.01 20.19
CA GLY A 255 -3.55 1.26 19.45
C GLY A 255 -5.01 1.62 19.19
N GLN A 256 -5.89 0.65 19.01
CA GLN A 256 -7.33 0.88 18.91
C GLN A 256 -7.89 1.46 20.22
N GLN A 257 -7.45 0.93 21.37
CA GLN A 257 -7.87 1.42 22.69
C GLN A 257 -7.25 2.78 23.04
N ASN A 258 -6.06 3.08 22.52
CA ASN A 258 -5.29 4.30 22.81
C ASN A 258 -5.03 5.11 21.54
N HIS A 259 -6.10 5.26 20.75
CA HIS A 259 -6.05 5.87 19.43
C HIS A 259 -5.43 7.27 19.46
N GLN A 260 -4.52 7.51 18.52
CA GLN A 260 -3.89 8.80 18.27
C GLN A 260 -4.26 9.28 16.87
N ALA A 261 -4.46 10.58 16.71
CA ALA A 261 -4.71 11.16 15.40
C ALA A 261 -3.50 10.92 14.47
N PRO A 262 -3.71 10.58 13.19
CA PRO A 262 -2.63 10.46 12.22
C PRO A 262 -1.77 11.72 12.13
N VAL A 263 -0.46 11.51 11.94
CA VAL A 263 0.54 12.57 11.75
C VAL A 263 1.23 12.30 10.40
N PRO A 264 0.60 12.63 9.27
CA PRO A 264 1.11 12.27 7.95
C PRO A 264 2.34 13.12 7.56
N PRO A 265 3.27 12.56 6.76
CA PRO A 265 4.51 13.22 6.37
C PRO A 265 4.28 14.33 5.34
N LYS A 266 5.29 15.18 5.16
CA LYS A 266 5.41 16.11 4.05
C LYS A 266 6.06 15.44 2.83
N PRO A 267 5.90 15.96 1.60
CA PRO A 267 6.52 15.37 0.41
C PRO A 267 8.05 15.29 0.44
N SER A 268 8.71 16.14 1.24
CA SER A 268 10.17 16.15 1.41
C SER A 268 10.68 15.19 2.49
N ASP A 269 9.78 14.57 3.25
CA ASP A 269 10.13 13.73 4.38
C ASP A 269 10.53 12.33 3.90
N LEU A 270 11.51 11.73 4.58
CA LEU A 270 11.98 10.39 4.27
C LEU A 270 10.84 9.38 4.50
N SER A 271 10.61 8.48 3.53
CA SER A 271 9.56 7.46 3.65
C SER A 271 10.14 6.08 3.97
N ILE A 272 11.20 5.69 3.28
CA ILE A 272 11.75 4.34 3.30
C ILE A 272 13.27 4.36 3.17
N VAL A 273 13.95 3.46 3.86
CA VAL A 273 15.38 3.22 3.63
C VAL A 273 15.60 1.79 3.17
N CYS A 274 15.94 1.62 1.89
CA CYS A 274 16.19 0.32 1.29
C CYS A 274 17.68 0.00 1.32
N PHE A 275 18.08 -0.96 2.16
CA PHE A 275 19.45 -1.44 2.18
C PHE A 275 19.73 -2.42 1.04
N THR A 276 20.81 -2.17 0.30
CA THR A 276 21.26 -3.01 -0.80
C THR A 276 22.63 -3.62 -0.47
N SER A 277 22.88 -4.86 -0.93
CA SER A 277 24.10 -5.61 -0.60
C SER A 277 25.40 -4.96 -1.12
N GLY A 278 25.31 -4.00 -2.04
CA GLY A 278 26.49 -3.36 -2.65
C GLY A 278 27.38 -4.34 -3.41
N THR A 279 28.32 -3.83 -4.21
CA THR A 279 29.29 -4.66 -4.93
C THR A 279 30.52 -5.00 -4.09
N THR A 280 30.74 -4.28 -2.99
CA THR A 280 31.86 -4.47 -2.05
C THR A 280 31.46 -4.03 -0.64
N GLY A 281 31.33 -4.98 0.30
CA GLY A 281 31.25 -4.68 1.74
C GLY A 281 29.84 -4.62 2.34
N ASN A 282 29.68 -3.77 3.35
CA ASN A 282 28.45 -3.69 4.14
C ASN A 282 27.29 -3.06 3.33
N PRO A 283 26.02 -3.44 3.62
CA PRO A 283 24.87 -2.87 2.94
C PRO A 283 24.79 -1.33 3.03
N LYS A 284 24.32 -0.69 1.96
CA LYS A 284 24.11 0.77 1.90
C LYS A 284 22.62 1.09 1.85
N GLY A 285 22.17 2.03 2.69
CA GLY A 285 20.78 2.48 2.73
C GLY A 285 20.52 3.55 1.66
N ALA A 286 19.71 3.22 0.66
CA ALA A 286 19.15 4.19 -0.28
C ALA A 286 17.95 4.87 0.38
N MET A 287 17.94 6.20 0.37
CA MET A 287 16.90 7.09 0.90
C MET A 287 16.03 7.65 -0.21
#